data_AF-G8S8N0-F1
#
_entry.id   AF-G8S8N0-F1
#
_cell.length_a   1.000
_cell.length_b   1.000
_cell.length_c   1.000
_cell.angle_alpha   90.00
_cell.angle_beta   90.00
_cell.angle_gamma   90.00
#
_symmetry.space_group_name_H-M   'P 1'
#
loop_
_entity.id
_entity.type
_entity.pdbx_description
1 polymer ?
#
loop_
_entity_poly.entity_id
_entity_poly.type
_entity_poly.pdbx_seq_one_letter_code
_entity_poly.pdbx_strand_id
1 'polypeptide(L)'
;MRLRNCLYHFAPYGFHATWHHLATTHRIPGRIEADPSSLVRALDEVEAARALVLPRVVAFAARRRLQKREGRRVPAALHPWDSWGCHDIAYCPDPRKHPAEPLPVVVDRVLDACAAGADRAGGCLVCGREDWDLWRVCRNCGVASGGPGTHY
;
A
#
# COMPACT_ATOMS: atom_id res chain seq x y z
N MET A 1 -8.88 -19.89 6.71
CA MET A 1 -7.93 -18.90 6.17
C MET A 1 -7.59 -17.92 7.30
N ARG A 2 -6.31 -17.72 7.64
CA ARG A 2 -5.91 -16.79 8.73
C ARG A 2 -5.63 -15.43 8.12
N LEU A 3 -6.27 -14.34 8.59
CA LEU A 3 -6.08 -12.96 8.10
C LEU A 3 -4.59 -12.57 7.96
N ARG A 4 -3.77 -13.04 8.90
CA ARG A 4 -2.32 -12.84 8.91
C ARG A 4 -1.63 -13.38 7.64
N ASN A 5 -2.12 -14.48 7.06
CA ASN A 5 -1.59 -15.03 5.81
C ASN A 5 -1.93 -14.16 4.60
N CYS A 6 -3.11 -13.52 4.59
CA CYS A 6 -3.50 -12.59 3.54
C CYS A 6 -2.54 -11.39 3.49
N LEU A 7 -2.14 -10.89 4.67
CA LEU A 7 -1.23 -9.76 4.80
C LEU A 7 0.20 -10.06 4.37
N TYR A 8 0.63 -11.33 4.30
CA TYR A 8 1.92 -11.66 3.67
C TYR A 8 1.93 -11.35 2.17
N HIS A 9 0.76 -11.38 1.52
CA HIS A 9 0.64 -11.10 0.09
C HIS A 9 0.19 -9.67 -0.18
N PHE A 10 -0.65 -9.11 0.69
CA PHE A 10 -1.22 -7.78 0.49
C PHE A 10 -1.14 -6.95 1.78
N ALA A 11 -0.09 -6.14 1.88
CA ALA A 11 0.11 -5.18 2.96
C ALA A 11 0.57 -3.83 2.40
N PRO A 12 -0.35 -2.91 2.07
CA PRO A 12 -0.02 -1.63 1.45
C PRO A 12 0.94 -0.77 2.27
N TYR A 13 0.89 -0.85 3.61
CA TYR A 13 1.77 -0.09 4.51
C TYR A 13 2.96 -0.91 5.00
N GLY A 14 3.13 -2.13 4.49
CA GLY A 14 3.96 -3.17 5.11
C GLY A 14 3.23 -3.92 6.20
N PHE A 15 3.71 -5.13 6.50
CA PHE A 15 3.00 -6.11 7.32
C PHE A 15 2.58 -5.54 8.69
N HIS A 16 3.52 -4.94 9.42
CA HIS A 16 3.28 -4.46 10.78
C HIS A 16 2.31 -3.27 10.82
N ALA A 17 2.51 -2.28 9.96
CA ALA A 17 1.64 -1.10 9.90
C ALA A 17 0.24 -1.44 9.38
N THR A 18 0.13 -2.33 8.38
CA THR A 18 -1.17 -2.79 7.88
C THR A 18 -1.92 -3.58 8.94
N TRP A 19 -1.24 -4.46 9.68
CA TRP A 19 -1.86 -5.17 10.79
C TRP A 19 -2.30 -4.22 11.91
N HIS A 20 -1.46 -3.25 12.28
CA HIS A 20 -1.81 -2.24 13.28
C HIS A 20 -3.04 -1.41 12.87
N HIS A 21 -3.09 -0.98 11.61
CA HIS A 21 -4.25 -0.28 11.03
C HIS A 21 -5.53 -1.08 11.18
N LEU A 22 -5.52 -2.34 10.74
CA LEU A 22 -6.70 -3.21 10.79
C LEU A 22 -7.12 -3.53 12.23
N ALA A 23 -6.16 -3.82 13.11
CA ALA A 23 -6.42 -4.10 14.52
C ALA A 23 -7.05 -2.90 15.22
N THR A 24 -6.56 -1.70 14.94
CA THR A 24 -7.08 -0.46 15.54
C THR A 24 -8.45 -0.09 14.98
N THR A 25 -8.60 -0.08 13.65
CA THR A 25 -9.81 0.33 12.95
C THR A 25 -10.99 -0.61 13.25
N HIS A 26 -10.75 -1.93 13.22
CA HIS A 26 -11.80 -2.93 13.44
C HIS A 26 -11.91 -3.42 14.89
N ARG A 27 -11.08 -2.85 15.79
CA ARG A 27 -11.01 -3.17 17.22
C ARG A 27 -10.82 -4.66 17.48
N ILE A 28 -9.87 -5.27 16.76
CA ILE A 28 -9.60 -6.70 16.87
C ILE A 28 -9.12 -7.00 18.31
N PRO A 29 -9.84 -7.83 19.08
CA PRO A 29 -9.47 -8.13 20.44
C PRO A 29 -8.21 -9.00 20.50
N GLY A 30 -7.48 -8.94 21.61
CA GLY A 30 -6.34 -9.84 21.85
C GLY A 30 -6.74 -11.33 21.93
N ARG A 31 -8.00 -11.61 22.26
CA ARG A 31 -8.64 -12.94 22.17
C ARG A 31 -9.74 -12.89 21.12
N ILE A 32 -9.50 -13.53 19.98
CA ILE A 32 -10.40 -13.48 18.80
C ILE A 32 -11.79 -14.03 19.10
N GLU A 33 -11.89 -14.99 20.02
CA GLU A 33 -13.15 -15.62 20.41
C GLU A 33 -14.16 -14.62 20.99
N ALA A 34 -13.69 -13.47 21.49
CA ALA A 34 -14.54 -12.41 22.02
C ALA A 34 -15.29 -11.61 20.94
N ASP A 35 -14.69 -11.45 19.76
CA ASP A 35 -15.34 -10.85 18.58
C ASP A 35 -14.74 -11.43 17.29
N PRO A 36 -15.17 -12.61 16.83
CA PRO A 36 -14.71 -13.16 15.56
C PRO A 36 -15.08 -12.28 14.37
N SER A 37 -16.16 -11.49 14.49
CA SER A 37 -16.66 -10.64 13.41
C SER A 37 -15.71 -9.47 13.11
N SER A 38 -14.84 -9.07 14.06
CA SER A 38 -13.80 -8.06 13.79
C SER A 38 -12.84 -8.50 12.69
N LEU A 39 -12.55 -9.80 12.59
CA LEU A 39 -11.68 -10.33 11.54
C LEU A 39 -12.36 -10.31 10.18
N VAL A 40 -13.68 -10.51 10.13
CA VAL A 40 -14.46 -10.44 8.89
C VAL A 40 -14.46 -9.00 8.38
N ARG A 41 -14.78 -8.02 9.23
CA ARG A 41 -14.74 -6.59 8.84
C ARG A 41 -13.35 -6.15 8.36
N ALA A 42 -12.29 -6.63 9.03
CA ALA A 42 -10.92 -6.36 8.61
C ALA A 42 -10.56 -7.03 7.27
N LEU A 43 -11.08 -8.24 7.02
CA LEU A 43 -10.92 -8.91 5.73
C LEU A 43 -11.68 -8.17 4.62
N ASP A 44 -12.90 -7.71 4.89
CA ASP A 44 -13.71 -6.96 3.92
C ASP A 44 -12.98 -5.69 3.44
N GLU A 45 -12.33 -4.95 4.36
CA GLU A 45 -11.54 -3.77 3.99
C GLU A 45 -10.31 -4.14 3.11
N VAL A 46 -9.65 -5.26 3.43
CA VAL A 46 -8.53 -5.78 2.64
C VAL A 46 -9.00 -6.21 1.25
N GLU A 47 -10.14 -6.89 1.15
CA GLU A 47 -10.72 -7.34 -0.11
C GLU A 47 -11.18 -6.16 -0.97
N ALA A 48 -11.78 -5.13 -0.36
CA ALA A 48 -12.15 -3.90 -1.04
C ALA A 48 -10.91 -3.19 -1.64
N ALA A 49 -9.82 -3.09 -0.89
CA ALA A 49 -8.57 -2.54 -1.40
C ALA A 49 -7.97 -3.42 -2.53
N ARG A 50 -8.02 -4.74 -2.39
CA ARG A 50 -7.53 -5.69 -3.41
C ARG A 50 -8.33 -5.62 -4.71
N ALA A 51 -9.64 -5.38 -4.64
CA ALA A 51 -10.50 -5.21 -5.80
C ALA A 51 -10.09 -4.02 -6.68
N LEU A 52 -9.50 -2.97 -6.10
CA LEU A 52 -8.96 -1.82 -6.83
C LEU A 52 -7.62 -2.11 -7.52
N VAL A 53 -6.83 -3.01 -6.93
CA VAL A 53 -5.46 -3.34 -7.35
C VAL A 53 -5.47 -4.32 -8.52
N LEU A 54 -6.29 -5.37 -8.44
CA LEU A 54 -6.28 -6.47 -9.42
C LEU A 54 -6.49 -6.00 -10.88
N PRO A 55 -7.49 -5.15 -11.21
CA PRO A 55 -7.68 -4.69 -12.58
C PRO A 55 -6.49 -3.86 -13.09
N ARG A 56 -5.91 -3.03 -12.22
CA ARG A 56 -4.77 -2.16 -12.56
C ARG A 56 -3.48 -2.95 -12.77
N VAL A 57 -3.25 -4.03 -12.00
CA VAL A 57 -2.16 -4.99 -12.24
C VAL A 57 -2.30 -5.65 -13.61
N VAL A 58 -3.50 -6.11 -13.98
CA VAL A 58 -3.76 -6.74 -15.29
C VAL A 58 -3.49 -5.75 -16.42
N ALA A 59 -3.99 -4.52 -16.31
CA ALA A 59 -3.77 -3.47 -17.29
C ALA A 59 -2.28 -3.11 -17.44
N PHE A 60 -1.55 -3.02 -16.32
CA PHE A 60 -0.11 -2.80 -16.33
C PHE A 60 0.63 -3.95 -17.02
N ALA A 61 0.31 -5.20 -16.68
CA ALA A 61 0.93 -6.37 -17.28
C ALA A 61 0.70 -6.43 -18.80
N ALA A 62 -0.51 -6.11 -19.27
CA ALA A 62 -0.83 -6.04 -20.70
C ALA A 62 0.02 -4.96 -21.41
N ARG A 63 0.09 -3.75 -20.84
CA ARG A 63 0.91 -2.64 -21.37
C ARG A 63 2.40 -3.01 -21.42
N ARG A 64 2.92 -3.65 -20.36
CA ARG A 64 4.32 -4.09 -20.31
C ARG A 64 4.62 -5.18 -21.32
N ARG A 65 3.68 -6.09 -21.62
CA ARG A 65 3.84 -7.09 -22.70
C ARG A 65 3.99 -6.42 -24.06
N LEU A 66 3.18 -5.41 -24.37
CA LEU A 66 3.29 -4.64 -25.61
C LEU A 66 4.64 -3.89 -25.69
N GLN A 67 4.99 -3.13 -24.66
CA GLN A 67 6.26 -2.39 -24.61
C GLN A 67 7.49 -3.30 -24.74
N LYS A 68 7.46 -4.50 -24.15
CA LYS A 68 8.54 -5.49 -24.31
C LYS A 68 8.68 -5.98 -25.75
N ARG A 69 7.58 -6.10 -26.50
CA ARG A 69 7.59 -6.46 -27.94
C ARG A 69 8.20 -5.33 -28.78
N GLU A 70 7.97 -4.08 -28.38
CA GLU A 70 8.54 -2.88 -28.99
C GLU A 70 9.98 -2.58 -28.55
N GLY A 71 10.63 -3.49 -27.80
CA GLY A 71 12.01 -3.32 -27.33
C GLY A 71 12.19 -2.47 -26.08
N ARG A 72 11.11 -1.91 -25.50
CA ARG A 72 11.16 -1.07 -24.29
C ARG A 72 11.19 -1.93 -23.01
N ARG A 73 12.40 -2.28 -22.57
CA ARG A 73 12.61 -3.18 -21.41
C ARG A 73 12.50 -2.50 -20.05
N VAL A 74 12.76 -1.20 -19.94
CA VAL A 74 12.64 -0.44 -18.68
C VAL A 74 11.28 0.27 -18.62
N PRO A 75 10.55 0.20 -17.49
CA PRO A 75 9.36 1.03 -17.27
C PRO A 75 9.72 2.52 -17.28
N ALA A 76 8.96 3.34 -18.00
CA ALA A 76 9.27 4.77 -18.17
C ALA A 76 8.94 5.66 -16.97
N ALA A 77 8.04 5.19 -16.09
CA ALA A 77 7.57 5.94 -14.94
C ALA A 77 7.63 5.07 -13.68
N LEU A 78 7.61 5.74 -12.53
CA LEU A 78 7.39 5.09 -11.24
C LEU A 78 6.13 4.23 -11.31
N HIS A 79 6.23 2.99 -10.86
CA HIS A 79 5.08 2.12 -10.75
C HIS A 79 5.04 1.44 -9.37
N PRO A 80 3.83 1.20 -8.84
CA PRO A 80 3.65 0.57 -7.52
C PRO A 80 3.75 -0.96 -7.58
N TRP A 81 3.86 -1.53 -8.78
CA TRP A 81 3.77 -2.98 -8.98
C TRP A 81 5.07 -3.71 -8.64
N ASP A 82 4.96 -4.75 -7.82
CA ASP A 82 6.03 -5.71 -7.53
C ASP A 82 5.59 -7.14 -7.93
N SER A 83 6.40 -8.15 -7.60
CA SER A 83 6.07 -9.56 -7.86
C SER A 83 4.85 -10.06 -7.06
N TRP A 84 4.44 -9.34 -6.02
CA TRP A 84 3.31 -9.64 -5.14
C TRP A 84 2.08 -8.76 -5.43
N GLY A 85 2.13 -7.95 -6.49
CA GLY A 85 1.10 -7.01 -6.88
C GLY A 85 1.37 -5.60 -6.36
N CYS A 86 1.35 -5.39 -5.05
CA CYS A 86 1.24 -4.07 -4.41
C CYS A 86 1.72 -4.14 -2.94
N HIS A 87 2.75 -4.93 -2.65
CA HIS A 87 3.31 -4.89 -1.30
C HIS A 87 3.99 -3.53 -1.09
N ASP A 88 3.85 -2.94 0.10
CA ASP A 88 4.59 -1.73 0.51
C ASP A 88 4.37 -0.46 -0.33
N ILE A 89 3.27 -0.34 -1.10
CA ILE A 89 3.05 0.82 -1.98
C ILE A 89 3.00 2.18 -1.25
N ALA A 90 2.67 2.14 0.05
CA ALA A 90 2.64 3.25 0.97
C ALA A 90 3.31 2.84 2.30
N TYR A 91 4.49 2.21 2.21
CA TYR A 91 5.25 1.69 3.34
C TYR A 91 5.34 2.68 4.52
N CYS A 92 5.00 2.20 5.72
CA CYS A 92 5.07 2.98 6.96
C CYS A 92 6.06 2.30 7.92
N PRO A 93 7.25 2.88 8.18
CA PRO A 93 8.27 2.25 9.02
C PRO A 93 7.91 2.22 10.50
N ASP A 94 7.15 3.21 11.01
CA ASP A 94 6.54 3.15 12.34
C ASP A 94 5.14 2.56 12.22
N PRO A 95 4.88 1.35 12.76
CA PRO A 95 3.56 0.72 12.67
C PRO A 95 2.43 1.53 13.31
N ARG A 96 2.73 2.49 14.17
CA ARG A 96 1.73 3.34 14.85
C ARG A 96 1.46 4.65 14.11
N LYS A 97 2.23 4.94 13.06
CA LYS A 97 2.10 6.15 12.25
C LYS A 97 1.85 5.75 10.80
N HIS A 98 0.58 5.60 10.48
CA HIS A 98 0.09 5.31 9.13
C HIS A 98 -1.15 6.18 8.85
N PRO A 99 -1.57 6.31 7.57
CA PRO A 99 -2.82 6.98 7.23
C PRO A 99 -4.01 6.38 7.99
N ALA A 100 -4.93 7.23 8.45
CA ALA A 100 -6.09 6.82 9.24
C ALA A 100 -7.30 6.45 8.36
N GLU A 101 -7.31 6.89 7.10
CA GLU A 101 -8.36 6.54 6.15
C GLU A 101 -8.36 5.04 5.81
N PRO A 102 -9.51 4.47 5.38
CA PRO A 102 -9.58 3.08 4.97
C PRO A 102 -8.55 2.73 3.89
N LEU A 103 -8.01 1.52 3.94
CA LEU A 103 -7.06 0.98 2.95
C LEU A 103 -7.49 1.23 1.50
N PRO A 104 -8.75 0.96 1.07
CA PRO A 104 -9.14 1.19 -0.32
C PRO A 104 -8.96 2.64 -0.75
N VAL A 105 -9.23 3.63 0.12
CA VAL A 105 -9.09 5.06 -0.20
C VAL A 105 -7.64 5.42 -0.43
N VAL A 106 -6.75 4.94 0.44
CA VAL A 106 -5.32 5.26 0.35
C VAL A 106 -4.66 4.53 -0.81
N VAL A 107 -5.01 3.27 -1.02
CA VAL A 107 -4.53 2.48 -2.16
C VAL A 107 -4.95 3.13 -3.48
N ASP A 108 -6.23 3.49 -3.64
CA ASP A 108 -6.72 4.14 -4.87
C ASP A 108 -5.94 5.43 -5.18
N ARG A 109 -5.78 6.28 -4.16
CA ARG A 109 -5.06 7.55 -4.26
C ARG A 109 -3.61 7.38 -4.69
N VAL A 110 -2.89 6.40 -4.13
CA VAL A 110 -1.50 6.10 -4.52
C VAL A 110 -1.44 5.57 -5.94
N LEU A 111 -2.36 4.67 -6.32
CA LEU A 111 -2.41 4.11 -7.68
C LEU A 111 -2.69 5.19 -8.72
N ASP A 112 -3.59 6.13 -8.42
CA ASP A 112 -3.90 7.26 -9.29
C ASP A 112 -2.73 8.23 -9.40
N ALA A 113 -2.03 8.53 -8.30
CA ALA A 113 -0.81 9.34 -8.32
C ALA A 113 0.27 8.70 -9.19
N CYS A 114 0.49 7.38 -9.07
CA CYS A 114 1.41 6.66 -9.95
C CYS A 114 0.96 6.69 -11.41
N ALA A 115 -0.34 6.55 -11.69
CA ALA A 115 -0.87 6.61 -13.05
C ALA A 115 -0.71 8.00 -13.69
N ALA A 116 -0.81 9.06 -12.89
CA ALA A 116 -0.54 10.43 -13.30
C ALA A 116 0.96 10.75 -13.49
N GLY A 117 1.85 9.79 -13.18
CA GLY A 117 3.28 9.99 -13.28
C GLY A 117 3.85 10.89 -12.17
N ALA A 118 3.20 10.94 -11.01
CA ALA A 118 3.69 11.71 -9.88
C ALA A 118 5.09 11.27 -9.47
N ASP A 119 5.95 12.25 -9.20
CA ASP A 119 7.29 12.04 -8.65
C ASP A 119 7.21 12.04 -7.13
N ARG A 120 7.81 11.03 -6.48
CA ARG A 120 7.93 10.98 -5.01
C ARG A 120 8.79 12.12 -4.45
N ALA A 121 9.59 12.79 -5.29
CA ALA A 121 10.28 14.02 -4.90
C ALA A 121 9.35 15.24 -4.75
N GLY A 122 8.20 15.26 -5.44
CA GLY A 122 7.26 16.38 -5.45
C GLY A 122 6.24 16.38 -4.30
N GLY A 123 6.15 15.31 -3.51
CA GLY A 123 5.24 15.23 -2.37
C GLY A 123 4.84 13.80 -2.00
N CYS A 124 4.27 13.61 -0.81
CA CYS A 124 3.80 12.30 -0.38
C CYS A 124 2.63 11.82 -1.25
N LEU A 125 2.72 10.61 -1.82
CA LEU A 125 1.67 10.04 -2.68
C LEU A 125 0.32 9.81 -1.96
N VAL A 126 0.31 9.84 -0.62
CA VAL A 126 -0.91 9.68 0.17
C VAL A 126 -1.53 11.01 0.58
N CYS A 127 -0.78 11.95 1.14
CA CYS A 127 -1.36 13.20 1.65
C CYS A 127 -0.99 14.45 0.83
N GLY A 128 -0.14 14.33 -0.19
CA GLY A 128 0.31 15.43 -1.03
C GLY A 128 1.24 16.45 -0.34
N ARG A 129 1.58 16.24 0.94
CA ARG A 129 2.46 17.14 1.69
C ARG A 129 3.92 16.92 1.28
N GLU A 130 4.67 18.01 1.22
CA GLU A 130 6.14 18.04 1.06
C GLU A 130 6.86 18.10 2.42
N ASP A 131 6.23 17.58 3.48
CA ASP A 131 6.79 17.61 4.84
C ASP A 131 7.40 16.24 5.19
N TRP A 132 8.71 16.15 5.00
CA TRP A 132 9.52 14.96 5.16
C TRP A 132 10.46 15.10 6.37
N ASP A 133 10.74 13.99 7.07
CA ASP A 133 11.84 13.94 8.03
C ASP A 133 13.19 13.65 7.37
N LEU A 134 14.25 13.54 8.18
CA LEU A 134 15.61 13.27 7.71
C LEU A 134 15.74 11.89 7.03
N TRP A 135 14.80 10.99 7.30
CA TRP A 135 14.71 9.67 6.69
C TRP A 135 13.72 9.66 5.53
N ARG A 136 13.25 10.80 5.03
CA ARG A 136 12.22 10.89 3.98
C ARG A 136 10.94 10.09 4.29
N VAL A 137 10.53 10.11 5.56
CA VAL A 137 9.22 9.66 6.03
C VAL A 137 8.33 10.89 6.17
N CYS A 138 7.10 10.80 5.64
CA CYS A 138 6.16 11.91 5.68
C CYS A 138 5.76 12.19 7.14
N ARG A 139 6.01 13.41 7.63
CA ARG A 139 5.68 13.77 9.01
C ARG A 139 4.18 13.80 9.28
N ASN A 140 3.37 14.01 8.24
CA ASN A 140 1.92 14.04 8.34
C ASN A 140 1.29 12.63 8.45
N CYS A 141 1.61 11.71 7.54
CA CYS A 141 0.94 10.41 7.47
C CYS A 141 1.82 9.19 7.73
N GLY A 142 3.13 9.37 7.92
CA GLY A 142 4.07 8.27 8.24
C GLY A 142 4.53 7.44 7.04
N VAL A 143 4.08 7.74 5.83
CA VAL A 143 4.47 7.03 4.61
C VAL A 143 5.88 7.43 4.20
N ALA A 144 6.74 6.45 3.93
CA ALA A 144 8.07 6.66 3.38
C ALA A 144 8.01 6.98 1.88
N SER A 145 8.91 7.87 1.42
CA SER A 145 9.12 8.11 -0.02
C SER A 145 9.78 6.93 -0.75
N GLY A 146 10.22 5.91 -0.02
CA GLY A 146 10.80 4.67 -0.54
C GLY A 146 10.14 3.42 0.07
N GLY A 147 10.40 2.26 -0.52
CA GLY A 147 9.98 0.97 0.05
C GLY A 147 10.89 0.54 1.20
N PRO A 148 10.65 -0.62 1.84
CA PRO A 148 11.54 -1.14 2.87
C PRO A 148 12.98 -1.27 2.36
N GLY A 149 13.95 -0.78 3.14
CA GLY A 149 15.38 -0.84 2.81
C GLY A 149 16.00 0.45 2.26
N THR A 150 15.24 1.52 2.05
CA THR A 150 15.78 2.84 1.63
C THR A 150 16.30 3.72 2.78
N HIS A 151 16.33 3.20 4.02
CA HIS A 151 16.62 3.96 5.24
C HIS A 151 17.74 3.34 6.10
N TYR A 152 18.77 2.80 5.45
CA TYR A 152 20.02 2.39 6.11
C TYR A 152 21.11 3.44 5.87
#